data_AF-A0A816PPY4-F1
#
_entry.id   AF-A0A816PPY4-F1
#
_cell.length_a   1.000
_cell.length_b   1.000
_cell.length_c   1.000
_cell.angle_alpha   90.00
_cell.angle_beta   90.00
_cell.angle_gamma   90.00
#
_symmetry.space_group_name_H-M   'P 1'
#
loop_
_entity.id
_entity.type
_entity.pdbx_description
1 polymer ?
#
loop_
_entity_poly.entity_id
_entity_poly.type
_entity_poly.pdbx_seq_one_letter_code
_entity_poly.pdbx_strand_id
1 'polypeptide(L)'
;MAFDFMSMKNYFRKKPPIIPKFIINRDDVVELTLAVDVSSTVARLRTLLVQRLPDLSENEQFIHSNGAPIHILDENETMISELLLKGSNVIFLKTKSTRKLMTASNSMELCENKIMDTSSYVEPTVLKNQQRTSTLPGVITPSIPFVDTITLKSESGEKTVLLSNLLSNATLEVDNKKLSPTDVKRIVSALKQNNKVKQLRVVFGCHDVIEILVEVLNVNRTLTDLDISFGMNDGDCVLIANTLINNRSLEKLTICRNEITSVGCKAIGEMLKSNITLKYLKICRNNLRDEGVKFICEALMINQTLCRLDIYQTKMSANGCAFVAQMLRMNRTLTLIDIGDNSINDDDITVIANALKSNSTLIELDAKWNKISEIGALALIDTLTVNRTLKTVKLQFNSMPQDVEVRINQKAPQLKTTGLGICSII
;
A
#
# COMPACT_ATOMS: atom_id res chain seq x y z
N MET A 1 -20.15 29.06 10.26
CA MET A 1 -19.04 28.16 10.62
C MET A 1 -18.18 27.99 9.38
N ALA A 2 -16.88 28.32 9.45
CA ALA A 2 -15.98 28.17 8.31
C ALA A 2 -15.85 26.67 7.97
N PHE A 3 -16.09 26.33 6.70
CA PHE A 3 -16.00 24.97 6.19
C PHE A 3 -14.52 24.61 5.98
N ASP A 4 -14.01 23.61 6.70
CA ASP A 4 -12.62 23.17 6.59
C ASP A 4 -12.43 22.23 5.40
N PHE A 5 -11.99 22.77 4.26
CA PHE A 5 -11.70 21.99 3.06
C PHE A 5 -10.52 21.02 3.22
N MET A 6 -9.68 21.17 4.25
CA MET A 6 -8.54 20.27 4.46
C MET A 6 -8.96 18.85 4.85
N SER A 7 -10.17 18.68 5.39
CA SER A 7 -10.70 17.38 5.77
C SER A 7 -11.34 16.59 4.60
N MET A 8 -11.59 17.20 3.44
CA MET A 8 -12.07 16.49 2.22
C MET A 8 -10.99 15.64 1.52
N LYS A 9 -9.70 15.91 1.78
CA LYS A 9 -8.57 15.21 1.13
C LYS A 9 -8.56 13.70 1.40
N ASN A 10 -9.21 13.27 2.48
CA ASN A 10 -9.31 11.87 2.86
C ASN A 10 -10.43 11.12 2.14
N TYR A 11 -11.35 11.82 1.48
CA TYR A 11 -12.55 11.20 0.89
C TYR A 11 -12.32 10.67 -0.55
N PHE A 12 -11.37 11.24 -1.30
CA PHE A 12 -11.19 10.94 -2.73
C PHE A 12 -10.02 10.00 -3.08
N ARG A 13 -9.54 9.22 -2.11
CA ARG A 13 -8.31 8.41 -2.21
C ARG A 13 -8.45 7.02 -2.89
N LYS A 14 -9.24 6.88 -3.96
CA LYS A 14 -9.16 5.68 -4.83
C LYS A 14 -9.09 6.10 -6.32
N LYS A 15 -7.93 5.81 -6.93
CA LYS A 15 -7.25 6.38 -8.14
C LYS A 15 -8.03 6.41 -9.48
N PRO A 16 -7.57 7.17 -10.52
CA PRO A 16 -6.34 7.98 -10.61
C PRO A 16 -6.61 9.51 -10.76
N PRO A 17 -5.53 10.32 -10.87
CA PRO A 17 -5.08 11.22 -9.82
C PRO A 17 -5.92 12.51 -9.72
N ILE A 18 -6.66 12.70 -8.62
CA ILE A 18 -6.97 14.06 -8.19
C ILE A 18 -5.69 14.57 -7.51
N ILE A 19 -4.91 15.40 -8.20
CA ILE A 19 -3.79 16.13 -7.60
C ILE A 19 -4.36 17.45 -7.08
N PRO A 20 -4.62 17.61 -5.77
CA PRO A 20 -4.91 18.94 -5.24
C PRO A 20 -3.60 19.73 -5.21
N LYS A 21 -3.43 20.62 -6.19
CA LYS A 21 -2.44 21.70 -6.10
C LYS A 21 -3.04 22.80 -5.22
N PHE A 22 -2.43 23.06 -4.08
CA PHE A 22 -2.77 24.17 -3.21
C PHE A 22 -1.87 25.36 -3.57
N ILE A 23 -2.46 26.44 -4.07
CA ILE A 23 -1.79 27.74 -4.13
C ILE A 23 -2.54 28.61 -3.12
N ILE A 24 -1.89 28.93 -2.01
CA ILE A 24 -2.37 29.95 -1.08
C ILE A 24 -1.76 31.26 -1.57
N ASN A 25 -2.57 32.11 -2.18
CA ASN A 25 -2.21 33.51 -2.40
C ASN A 25 -3.16 34.39 -1.59
N ARG A 26 -2.59 35.40 -0.93
CA ARG A 26 -3.27 36.23 0.05
C ARG A 26 -4.39 37.08 -0.58
N ASP A 27 -5.36 37.36 0.29
CA ASP A 27 -6.43 38.36 0.23
C ASP A 27 -7.76 37.94 -0.47
N ASP A 28 -8.63 37.37 0.36
CA ASP A 28 -10.11 37.31 0.30
C ASP A 28 -10.85 36.53 -0.82
N VAL A 29 -10.23 35.53 -1.45
CA VAL A 29 -10.95 34.51 -2.26
C VAL A 29 -10.42 33.10 -1.95
N VAL A 30 -11.32 32.14 -1.69
CA VAL A 30 -10.98 30.71 -1.52
C VAL A 30 -11.31 29.97 -2.82
N GLU A 31 -10.28 29.67 -3.61
CA GLU A 31 -10.41 28.87 -4.84
C GLU A 31 -10.23 27.37 -4.53
N LEU A 32 -11.13 26.51 -5.03
CA LEU A 32 -11.01 25.06 -4.92
C LEU A 32 -11.20 24.40 -6.29
N THR A 33 -10.11 23.86 -6.84
CA THR A 33 -10.12 23.18 -8.15
C THR A 33 -9.84 21.69 -7.96
N LEU A 34 -10.78 20.84 -8.40
CA LEU A 34 -10.70 19.37 -8.30
C LEU A 34 -10.72 18.75 -9.70
N ALA A 35 -9.64 18.08 -10.10
CA ALA A 35 -9.58 17.30 -11.34
C ALA A 35 -9.98 15.85 -11.05
N VAL A 36 -11.08 15.35 -11.62
CA VAL A 36 -11.60 14.00 -11.34
C VAL A 36 -11.68 13.18 -12.64
N ASP A 37 -11.01 12.03 -12.67
CA ASP A 37 -10.76 11.25 -13.91
C ASP A 37 -11.74 10.07 -14.12
N VAL A 38 -12.74 9.89 -13.23
CA VAL A 38 -13.64 8.72 -13.27
C VAL A 38 -15.08 9.08 -12.90
N SER A 39 -16.03 8.72 -13.77
CA SER A 39 -17.48 8.96 -13.63
C SER A 39 -18.10 8.38 -12.35
N SER A 40 -17.60 7.25 -11.86
CA SER A 40 -18.02 6.66 -10.56
C SER A 40 -17.60 7.48 -9.35
N THR A 41 -16.49 8.23 -9.46
CA THR A 41 -15.98 9.09 -8.38
C THR A 41 -16.81 10.37 -8.29
N VAL A 42 -17.27 10.88 -9.42
CA VAL A 42 -18.20 12.02 -9.50
C VAL A 42 -19.55 11.67 -8.87
N ALA A 43 -20.11 10.49 -9.14
CA ALA A 43 -21.36 10.04 -8.53
C ALA A 43 -21.28 9.92 -6.99
N ARG A 44 -20.15 9.43 -6.46
CA ARG A 44 -19.89 9.38 -5.01
C ARG A 44 -19.69 10.76 -4.40
N LEU A 45 -19.01 11.66 -5.11
CA LEU A 45 -18.88 13.08 -4.74
C LEU A 45 -20.26 13.72 -4.61
N ARG A 46 -21.14 13.46 -5.58
CA ARG A 46 -22.52 13.96 -5.67
C ARG A 46 -23.35 13.53 -4.47
N THR A 47 -23.32 12.24 -4.11
CA THR A 47 -24.06 11.74 -2.94
C THR A 47 -23.58 12.38 -1.64
N LEU A 48 -22.27 12.62 -1.50
CA LEU A 48 -21.71 13.22 -0.29
C LEU A 48 -21.97 14.71 -0.15
N LEU A 49 -21.90 15.45 -1.25
CA LEU A 49 -22.20 16.88 -1.25
C LEU A 49 -23.68 17.10 -0.95
N VAL A 50 -24.58 16.32 -1.56
CA VAL A 50 -26.03 16.40 -1.31
C VAL A 50 -26.40 15.99 0.13
N GLN A 51 -25.71 15.00 0.71
CA GLN A 51 -25.97 14.58 2.09
C GLN A 51 -25.43 15.53 3.16
N ARG A 52 -24.43 16.37 2.85
CA ARG A 52 -23.74 17.23 3.83
C ARG A 52 -23.90 18.73 3.63
N LEU A 53 -24.48 19.17 2.52
CA LEU A 53 -24.82 20.57 2.25
C LEU A 53 -26.32 20.68 1.94
N PRO A 54 -27.21 20.50 2.93
CA PRO A 54 -28.65 20.60 2.72
C PRO A 54 -29.13 22.03 2.41
N ASP A 55 -28.27 23.06 2.55
CA ASP A 55 -28.60 24.48 2.39
C ASP A 55 -27.92 25.13 1.16
N LEU A 56 -27.67 24.38 0.07
CA LEU A 56 -27.27 25.00 -1.20
C LEU A 56 -28.46 25.79 -1.76
N SER A 57 -28.30 27.10 -1.91
CA SER A 57 -29.35 27.95 -2.51
C SER A 57 -29.45 27.70 -4.02
N GLU A 58 -30.62 27.90 -4.62
CA GLU A 58 -30.90 27.67 -6.06
C GLU A 58 -29.91 28.34 -7.04
N ASN A 59 -29.09 29.28 -6.56
CA ASN A 59 -28.12 30.03 -7.35
C ASN A 59 -26.70 29.44 -7.37
N GLU A 60 -26.46 28.28 -6.76
CA GLU A 60 -25.14 27.63 -6.71
C GLU A 60 -25.10 26.45 -7.69
N GLN A 61 -24.43 26.62 -8.85
CA GLN A 61 -24.36 25.63 -9.94
C GLN A 61 -22.97 24.99 -10.10
N PHE A 62 -22.95 23.72 -10.52
CA PHE A 62 -21.74 22.93 -10.79
C PHE A 62 -21.44 22.87 -12.31
N ILE A 63 -20.21 23.18 -12.73
CA ILE A 63 -19.80 23.21 -14.15
C ILE A 63 -18.56 22.32 -14.37
N HIS A 64 -18.47 21.61 -15.49
CA HIS A 64 -17.31 20.76 -15.83
C HIS A 64 -16.10 21.60 -16.31
N SER A 65 -14.87 21.11 -16.15
CA SER A 65 -13.62 21.88 -16.39
C SER A 65 -13.32 22.25 -17.85
N ASN A 66 -14.12 21.78 -18.81
CA ASN A 66 -14.06 22.13 -20.23
C ASN A 66 -15.20 23.08 -20.65
N GLY A 67 -15.94 23.64 -19.68
CA GLY A 67 -17.02 24.60 -19.93
C GLY A 67 -18.28 24.00 -20.55
N ALA A 68 -18.40 22.66 -20.62
CA ALA A 68 -19.64 22.01 -21.01
C ALA A 68 -20.63 22.01 -19.82
N PRO A 69 -21.91 22.35 -20.05
CA PRO A 69 -22.93 22.12 -19.04
C PRO A 69 -23.04 20.64 -18.72
N ILE A 70 -23.14 20.32 -17.44
CA ILE A 70 -23.36 18.94 -16.99
C ILE A 70 -24.86 18.67 -17.15
N HIS A 71 -25.22 17.89 -18.17
CA HIS A 71 -26.60 17.46 -18.37
C HIS A 71 -27.02 16.50 -17.26
N ILE A 72 -28.12 16.79 -16.58
CA ILE A 72 -28.75 15.89 -15.62
C ILE A 72 -29.85 15.16 -16.36
N LEU A 73 -29.66 13.86 -16.56
CA LEU A 73 -30.65 12.94 -17.13
C LEU A 73 -31.29 12.13 -15.99
N ASP A 74 -32.57 11.79 -16.14
CA ASP A 74 -33.22 10.80 -15.28
C ASP A 74 -32.93 9.36 -15.73
N GLU A 75 -33.55 8.41 -15.04
CA GLU A 75 -33.45 6.96 -15.24
C GLU A 75 -33.91 6.50 -16.64
N ASN A 76 -34.60 7.38 -17.37
CA ASN A 76 -35.14 7.17 -18.72
C ASN A 76 -34.45 8.04 -19.78
N GLU A 77 -33.28 8.61 -19.47
CA GLU A 77 -32.48 9.47 -20.35
C GLU A 77 -33.13 10.82 -20.74
N THR A 78 -34.07 11.33 -19.94
CA THR A 78 -34.74 12.62 -20.21
C THR A 78 -34.02 13.80 -19.52
N MET A 79 -33.78 14.90 -20.23
CA MET A 79 -32.96 16.04 -19.78
C MET A 79 -33.73 17.04 -18.91
N ILE A 80 -33.18 17.41 -17.74
CA ILE A 80 -33.92 18.14 -16.69
C ILE A 80 -33.60 19.65 -16.60
N SER A 81 -32.49 20.17 -17.16
CA SER A 81 -32.26 21.63 -17.32
C SER A 81 -31.04 21.98 -18.19
N GLU A 82 -31.03 23.19 -18.78
CA GLU A 82 -30.11 23.64 -19.82
C GLU A 82 -29.46 25.00 -19.45
N LEU A 83 -28.15 25.17 -19.66
CA LEU A 83 -27.49 26.48 -19.63
C LEU A 83 -26.20 26.49 -20.48
N LEU A 84 -26.10 27.48 -21.37
CA LEU A 84 -25.21 27.52 -22.54
C LEU A 84 -23.96 28.41 -22.36
N LEU A 85 -22.82 27.88 -22.88
CA LEU A 85 -21.70 28.54 -23.62
C LEU A 85 -20.94 29.71 -22.92
N LYS A 86 -19.67 30.04 -23.18
CA LYS A 86 -18.72 29.83 -24.29
C LYS A 86 -17.31 30.18 -23.77
N GLY A 87 -16.33 29.30 -24.01
CA GLY A 87 -14.90 29.62 -24.07
C GLY A 87 -14.23 30.24 -22.85
N SER A 88 -13.72 29.41 -21.91
CA SER A 88 -12.41 29.52 -21.22
C SER A 88 -12.39 28.58 -19.99
N ASN A 89 -11.27 27.88 -19.77
CA ASN A 89 -11.12 26.77 -18.83
C ASN A 89 -10.73 27.19 -17.39
N VAL A 90 -11.59 27.91 -16.65
CA VAL A 90 -11.43 28.14 -15.19
C VAL A 90 -12.80 28.25 -14.52
N ILE A 91 -12.97 27.62 -13.35
CA ILE A 91 -14.19 27.70 -12.50
C ILE A 91 -13.95 28.70 -11.36
N PHE A 92 -14.91 29.58 -11.08
CA PHE A 92 -14.85 30.58 -10.00
C PHE A 92 -15.87 30.28 -8.88
N LEU A 93 -15.47 30.45 -7.62
CA LEU A 93 -16.37 30.45 -6.46
C LEU A 93 -16.14 31.71 -5.63
N LYS A 94 -17.22 32.40 -5.23
CA LYS A 94 -17.19 33.66 -4.46
C LYS A 94 -18.15 33.54 -3.28
N THR A 95 -17.66 33.63 -2.04
CA THR A 95 -18.52 33.62 -0.84
C THR A 95 -18.42 34.94 -0.09
N LYS A 96 -19.56 35.62 0.16
CA LYS A 96 -19.65 36.81 1.01
C LYS A 96 -19.68 36.40 2.49
N SER A 97 -18.75 36.93 3.29
CA SER A 97 -18.78 36.86 4.75
C SER A 97 -19.81 37.87 5.29
N THR A 98 -20.81 37.41 6.04
CA THR A 98 -21.71 38.28 6.81
C THR A 98 -21.20 38.42 8.24
N ARG A 99 -20.39 39.46 8.50
CA ARG A 99 -20.24 40.00 9.86
C ARG A 99 -21.55 40.69 10.26
N LYS A 100 -22.08 40.34 11.43
CA LYS A 100 -23.11 41.14 12.13
C LYS A 100 -22.59 42.56 12.32
N LEU A 101 -23.37 43.52 11.82
CA LEU A 101 -23.24 44.93 12.18
C LEU A 101 -23.44 45.09 13.69
N MET A 102 -22.40 45.56 14.38
CA MET A 102 -22.50 46.41 15.56
C MET A 102 -21.73 47.69 15.22
N THR A 103 -22.50 48.65 14.72
CA THR A 103 -22.36 50.12 14.75
C THR A 103 -21.00 50.79 15.04
N ALA A 104 -20.75 51.78 14.19
CA ALA A 104 -20.20 53.12 14.46
C ALA A 104 -18.68 53.37 14.28
N SER A 105 -18.42 54.05 13.16
CA SER A 105 -17.57 55.25 13.03
C SER A 105 -16.07 55.08 12.76
N ASN A 106 -15.67 55.54 11.56
CA ASN A 106 -14.61 56.53 11.27
C ASN A 106 -13.46 56.61 12.29
N SER A 107 -12.17 56.52 11.96
CA SER A 107 -11.46 57.18 10.86
C SER A 107 -9.96 56.90 11.02
N MET A 108 -9.24 56.92 9.90
CA MET A 108 -7.89 57.49 9.71
C MET A 108 -6.70 57.04 10.59
N GLU A 109 -5.64 56.74 9.84
CA GLU A 109 -4.27 57.23 10.03
C GLU A 109 -3.28 56.48 10.94
N LEU A 110 -2.08 56.30 10.33
CA LEU A 110 -0.73 56.31 10.94
C LEU A 110 -0.42 55.19 11.96
N CYS A 111 0.80 54.74 12.19
CA CYS A 111 2.12 54.83 11.57
C CYS A 111 2.96 53.77 12.33
N GLU A 112 4.03 53.32 11.70
CA GLU A 112 5.35 53.09 12.32
C GLU A 112 5.50 52.30 13.64
N ASN A 113 6.29 51.22 13.51
CA ASN A 113 7.54 50.95 14.23
C ASN A 113 7.63 50.99 15.78
N LYS A 114 8.43 50.01 16.24
CA LYS A 114 9.47 50.08 17.29
C LYS A 114 9.12 49.65 18.73
N ILE A 115 9.91 48.64 19.12
CA ILE A 115 10.76 48.53 20.33
C ILE A 115 10.26 47.65 21.50
N MET A 116 11.26 46.92 22.00
CA MET A 116 11.38 46.04 23.18
C MET A 116 10.81 46.68 24.46
N ASP A 117 10.54 45.98 25.57
CA ASP A 117 11.55 45.35 26.43
C ASP A 117 10.93 44.82 27.74
N THR A 118 11.69 43.94 28.40
CA THR A 118 11.82 43.66 29.86
C THR A 118 10.71 42.95 30.68
N SER A 119 11.06 41.71 31.05
CA SER A 119 11.17 41.13 32.41
C SER A 119 10.22 41.54 33.56
N SER A 120 9.64 40.53 34.21
CA SER A 120 9.77 40.36 35.67
C SER A 120 9.47 38.93 36.12
N TYR A 121 10.41 38.41 36.92
CA TYR A 121 10.36 37.22 37.77
C TYR A 121 9.21 37.29 38.79
N VAL A 122 8.75 36.13 39.30
CA VAL A 122 8.80 35.71 40.72
C VAL A 122 8.03 34.37 40.88
N GLU A 123 8.74 33.31 41.24
CA GLU A 123 8.25 32.15 42.00
C GLU A 123 8.36 32.48 43.50
N PRO A 124 7.56 31.93 44.44
CA PRO A 124 8.02 30.69 45.10
C PRO A 124 6.97 29.78 45.83
N THR A 125 7.41 28.55 46.09
CA THR A 125 7.23 27.68 47.30
C THR A 125 5.89 27.05 47.72
N VAL A 126 5.87 25.71 47.60
CA VAL A 126 5.64 24.65 48.63
C VAL A 126 4.92 25.03 49.94
N LEU A 127 3.79 24.37 50.22
CA LEU A 127 3.29 24.06 51.57
C LEU A 127 2.63 22.67 51.61
N LYS A 128 3.11 21.82 52.53
CA LYS A 128 2.60 20.48 52.86
C LYS A 128 1.43 20.56 53.86
N ASN A 129 0.54 19.59 53.73
CA ASN A 129 -0.33 18.96 54.73
C ASN A 129 -1.35 19.82 55.50
N GLN A 130 -2.64 19.47 55.35
CA GLN A 130 -3.48 19.15 56.52
C GLN A 130 -4.68 18.27 56.14
N GLN A 131 -4.82 17.20 56.93
CA GLN A 131 -5.90 16.22 56.90
C GLN A 131 -7.24 16.86 57.24
N ARG A 132 -8.29 16.52 56.49
CA ARG A 132 -9.66 16.45 57.02
C ARG A 132 -10.32 15.18 56.52
N THR A 133 -10.45 14.25 57.45
CA THR A 133 -11.34 13.11 57.41
C THR A 133 -12.79 13.59 57.45
N SER A 134 -13.58 13.28 56.42
CA SER A 134 -15.03 13.16 56.56
C SER A 134 -15.47 11.84 55.92
N THR A 135 -15.84 10.92 56.81
CA THR A 135 -16.36 9.59 56.55
C THR A 135 -17.75 9.66 55.93
N LEU A 136 -17.90 9.13 54.71
CA LEU A 136 -19.16 8.61 54.17
C LEU A 136 -18.96 7.12 53.83
N PRO A 137 -19.95 6.24 54.06
CA PRO A 137 -19.77 4.80 53.97
C PRO A 137 -19.50 4.36 52.52
N GLY A 138 -18.53 3.48 52.37
CA GLY A 138 -18.00 3.04 51.09
C GLY A 138 -19.04 2.43 50.15
N VAL A 139 -19.04 2.95 48.93
CA VAL A 139 -19.20 2.11 47.74
C VAL A 139 -17.79 1.90 47.22
N ILE A 140 -17.11 0.88 47.72
CA ILE A 140 -16.01 0.27 46.96
C ILE A 140 -16.71 -0.40 45.78
N THR A 141 -16.86 0.32 44.67
CA THR A 141 -16.96 -0.39 43.40
C THR A 141 -15.63 -1.13 43.28
N PRO A 142 -15.62 -2.48 43.19
CA PRO A 142 -14.39 -3.13 42.78
C PRO A 142 -14.05 -2.50 41.44
N SER A 143 -12.89 -1.85 41.35
CA SER A 143 -12.31 -1.51 40.06
C SER A 143 -12.06 -2.86 39.41
N ILE A 144 -13.05 -3.35 38.65
CA ILE A 144 -12.89 -4.54 37.84
C ILE A 144 -11.63 -4.25 37.03
N PRO A 145 -10.56 -5.04 37.17
CA PRO A 145 -9.35 -4.80 36.39
C PRO A 145 -9.80 -4.71 34.96
N PHE A 146 -9.49 -3.60 34.28
CA PHE A 146 -9.96 -3.38 32.91
C PHE A 146 -9.35 -4.50 32.08
N VAL A 147 -10.15 -5.53 31.84
CA VAL A 147 -9.69 -6.71 31.13
C VAL A 147 -9.56 -6.26 29.69
N ASP A 148 -8.32 -6.21 29.18
CA ASP A 148 -8.04 -5.72 27.83
C ASP A 148 -8.60 -6.73 26.81
N THR A 149 -9.87 -6.55 26.46
CA THR A 149 -10.61 -7.44 25.57
C THR A 149 -10.79 -6.84 24.18
N ILE A 150 -10.83 -7.74 23.19
CA ILE A 150 -11.11 -7.49 21.78
C ILE A 150 -12.41 -8.20 21.40
N THR A 151 -13.27 -7.53 20.65
CA THR A 151 -14.51 -8.12 20.12
C THR A 151 -14.31 -8.55 18.67
N LEU A 152 -14.43 -9.85 18.42
CA LEU A 152 -14.39 -10.47 17.10
C LEU A 152 -15.81 -10.64 16.56
N LYS A 153 -16.08 -10.13 15.36
CA LYS A 153 -17.33 -10.36 14.64
C LYS A 153 -17.22 -11.58 13.74
N SER A 154 -18.21 -12.46 13.79
CA SER A 154 -18.33 -13.65 12.93
C SER A 154 -19.76 -13.82 12.43
N GLU A 155 -19.97 -14.67 11.42
CA GLU A 155 -21.31 -15.04 10.95
C GLU A 155 -22.17 -15.67 12.06
N SER A 156 -21.54 -16.30 13.05
CA SER A 156 -22.17 -16.89 14.23
C SER A 156 -22.40 -15.93 15.41
N GLY A 157 -22.07 -14.64 15.26
CA GLY A 157 -22.22 -13.62 16.31
C GLY A 157 -20.89 -12.99 16.76
N GLU A 158 -20.95 -12.19 17.84
CA GLU A 158 -19.79 -11.52 18.43
C GLU A 158 -19.14 -12.36 19.52
N LYS A 159 -17.81 -12.46 19.51
CA LYS A 159 -17.01 -13.16 20.52
C LYS A 159 -15.97 -12.23 21.12
N THR A 160 -16.01 -12.06 22.43
CA THR A 160 -15.00 -11.30 23.17
C THR A 160 -13.84 -12.21 23.58
N VAL A 161 -12.61 -11.76 23.33
CA VAL A 161 -11.37 -12.48 23.68
C VAL A 161 -10.38 -11.55 24.36
N LEU A 162 -9.52 -12.09 25.23
CA LEU A 162 -8.42 -11.34 25.83
C LEU A 162 -7.38 -10.98 24.76
N LEU A 163 -6.93 -9.73 24.75
CA LEU A 163 -5.83 -9.29 23.89
C LEU A 163 -4.55 -10.10 24.17
N SER A 164 -4.26 -10.40 25.43
CA SER A 164 -3.12 -11.23 25.83
C SER A 164 -3.14 -12.62 25.22
N ASN A 165 -4.33 -13.23 25.06
CA ASN A 165 -4.48 -14.53 24.42
C ASN A 165 -4.25 -14.48 22.91
N LEU A 166 -4.59 -13.36 22.25
CA LEU A 166 -4.26 -13.17 20.84
C LEU A 166 -2.75 -12.99 20.64
N LEU A 167 -2.13 -12.20 21.53
CA LEU A 167 -0.72 -11.83 21.48
C LEU A 167 0.24 -12.90 22.01
N SER A 168 -0.26 -14.03 22.53
CA SER A 168 0.57 -15.16 22.96
C SER A 168 0.94 -16.10 21.81
N ASN A 169 0.22 -16.03 20.69
CA ASN A 169 0.46 -16.89 19.52
C ASN A 169 1.66 -16.41 18.70
N ALA A 170 2.41 -17.35 18.12
CA ALA A 170 3.52 -17.02 17.22
C ALA A 170 3.04 -16.42 15.88
N THR A 171 1.82 -16.77 15.46
CA THR A 171 1.19 -16.27 14.24
C THR A 171 -0.09 -15.55 14.62
N LEU A 172 -0.26 -14.34 14.10
CA LEU A 172 -1.40 -13.48 14.35
C LEU A 172 -1.97 -13.00 13.02
N GLU A 173 -3.26 -13.25 12.82
CA GLU A 173 -4.04 -12.69 11.72
C GLU A 173 -5.00 -11.64 12.26
N VAL A 174 -4.97 -10.45 11.66
CA VAL A 174 -5.83 -9.31 11.99
C VAL A 174 -6.69 -9.03 10.78
N ASP A 175 -7.99 -9.33 10.87
CA ASP A 175 -8.96 -9.15 9.78
C ASP A 175 -9.81 -7.91 10.03
N ASN A 176 -9.58 -6.85 9.25
CA ASN A 176 -10.28 -5.57 9.41
C ASN A 176 -11.77 -5.63 9.04
N LYS A 177 -12.25 -6.74 8.44
CA LYS A 177 -13.70 -6.95 8.25
C LYS A 177 -14.38 -7.50 9.51
N LYS A 178 -13.63 -8.19 10.36
CA LYS A 178 -14.12 -8.86 11.58
C LYS A 178 -13.87 -8.05 12.85
N LEU A 179 -12.91 -7.13 12.80
CA LEU A 179 -12.50 -6.31 13.94
C LEU A 179 -12.91 -4.85 13.76
N SER A 180 -13.21 -4.17 14.87
CA SER A 180 -13.40 -2.72 14.82
C SER A 180 -12.08 -2.02 14.48
N PRO A 181 -12.08 -0.87 13.78
CA PRO A 181 -10.84 -0.14 13.49
C PRO A 181 -10.03 0.20 14.74
N THR A 182 -10.71 0.48 15.86
CA THR A 182 -10.07 0.73 17.17
C THR A 182 -9.35 -0.50 17.69
N ASP A 183 -9.96 -1.68 17.60
CA ASP A 183 -9.36 -2.93 18.06
C ASP A 183 -8.18 -3.37 17.19
N VAL A 184 -8.27 -3.20 15.87
CA VAL A 184 -7.14 -3.42 14.95
C VAL A 184 -5.95 -2.55 15.38
N LYS A 185 -6.17 -1.25 15.60
CA LYS A 185 -5.11 -0.33 16.04
C LYS A 185 -4.53 -0.71 17.39
N ARG A 186 -5.36 -1.15 18.35
CA ARG A 186 -4.90 -1.63 19.67
C ARG A 186 -4.03 -2.87 19.55
N ILE A 187 -4.48 -3.88 18.79
CA ILE A 187 -3.73 -5.13 18.56
C ILE A 187 -2.38 -4.83 17.93
N VAL A 188 -2.36 -4.06 16.84
CA VAL A 188 -1.11 -3.72 16.13
C VAL A 188 -0.20 -2.88 17.03
N SER A 189 -0.72 -1.92 17.78
CA SER A 189 0.08 -1.10 18.70
C SER A 189 0.72 -1.92 19.82
N ALA A 190 0.01 -2.92 20.34
CA ALA A 190 0.52 -3.81 21.38
C ALA A 190 1.71 -4.66 20.91
N LEU A 191 1.89 -4.84 19.59
CA LEU A 191 3.05 -5.54 19.05
C LEU A 191 4.37 -4.82 19.32
N LYS A 192 4.37 -3.51 19.60
CA LYS A 192 5.60 -2.78 19.94
C LYS A 192 6.38 -3.43 21.08
N GLN A 193 5.66 -3.94 22.10
CA GLN A 193 6.25 -4.58 23.28
C GLN A 193 6.11 -6.11 23.27
N ASN A 194 5.51 -6.68 22.23
CA ASN A 194 5.26 -8.11 22.15
C ASN A 194 6.52 -8.90 21.75
N ASN A 195 6.76 -10.01 22.45
CA ASN A 195 7.91 -10.89 22.21
C ASN A 195 7.52 -12.33 21.83
N LYS A 196 6.27 -12.55 21.39
CA LYS A 196 5.74 -13.88 21.03
C LYS A 196 5.37 -13.98 19.56
N VAL A 197 4.69 -12.97 19.03
CA VAL A 197 4.23 -12.89 17.64
C VAL A 197 5.43 -12.70 16.72
N LYS A 198 5.71 -13.72 15.91
CA LYS A 198 6.75 -13.73 14.87
C LYS A 198 6.17 -13.45 13.50
N GLN A 199 4.91 -13.82 13.28
CA GLN A 199 4.23 -13.69 12.00
C GLN A 199 2.96 -12.86 12.18
N LEU A 200 2.87 -11.76 11.44
CA LEU A 200 1.70 -10.91 11.40
C LEU A 200 1.13 -10.89 9.99
N ARG A 201 -0.17 -11.15 9.88
CA ARG A 201 -0.95 -10.89 8.69
C ARG A 201 -2.04 -9.88 9.00
N VAL A 202 -2.08 -8.79 8.23
CA VAL A 202 -3.17 -7.81 8.27
C VAL A 202 -3.98 -7.97 6.99
N VAL A 203 -5.22 -8.45 7.13
CA VAL A 203 -6.11 -8.78 6.01
C VAL A 203 -7.13 -7.65 5.84
N PHE A 204 -7.14 -7.07 4.65
CA PHE A 204 -7.96 -5.91 4.26
C PHE A 204 -7.64 -4.64 5.06
N GLY A 205 -7.61 -3.48 4.40
CA GLY A 205 -7.52 -2.19 5.11
C GLY A 205 -6.21 -1.95 5.84
N CYS A 206 -5.09 -2.53 5.36
CA CYS A 206 -3.78 -2.32 5.96
C CYS A 206 -3.36 -0.83 5.99
N HIS A 207 -3.84 -0.01 5.04
CA HIS A 207 -3.61 1.44 4.97
C HIS A 207 -3.85 2.14 6.31
N ASP A 208 -4.93 1.79 7.02
CA ASP A 208 -5.34 2.46 8.26
C ASP A 208 -4.40 2.20 9.45
N VAL A 209 -3.48 1.25 9.31
CA VAL A 209 -2.52 0.85 10.34
C VAL A 209 -1.06 0.92 9.90
N ILE A 210 -0.76 1.41 8.69
CA ILE A 210 0.63 1.51 8.20
C ILE A 210 1.50 2.36 9.12
N GLU A 211 1.00 3.50 9.59
CA GLU A 211 1.76 4.37 10.50
C GLU A 211 2.10 3.65 11.81
N ILE A 212 1.15 2.90 12.37
CA ILE A 212 1.38 2.11 13.59
C ILE A 212 2.35 0.96 13.30
N LEU A 213 2.23 0.30 12.15
CA LEU A 213 3.15 -0.76 11.73
C LEU A 213 4.58 -0.23 11.57
N VAL A 214 4.76 0.99 11.05
CA VAL A 214 6.08 1.65 10.99
C VAL A 214 6.66 1.80 12.39
N GLU A 215 5.87 2.28 13.35
CA GLU A 215 6.31 2.39 14.74
C GLU A 215 6.66 1.02 15.34
N VAL A 216 5.87 -0.02 15.06
CA VAL A 216 6.14 -1.40 15.48
C VAL A 216 7.45 -1.90 14.87
N LEU A 217 7.67 -1.76 13.56
CA LEU A 217 8.88 -2.23 12.89
C LEU A 217 10.14 -1.48 13.34
N ASN A 218 10.01 -0.25 13.82
CA ASN A 218 11.12 0.50 14.38
C ASN A 218 11.61 -0.06 15.71
N VAL A 219 10.73 -0.60 16.55
CA VAL A 219 11.06 -1.04 17.92
C VAL A 219 11.06 -2.55 18.10
N ASN A 220 10.10 -3.25 17.48
CA ASN A 220 9.93 -4.68 17.62
C ASN A 220 11.07 -5.41 16.90
N ARG A 221 11.62 -6.43 17.57
CA ARG A 221 12.70 -7.29 17.06
C ARG A 221 12.33 -8.77 16.99
N THR A 222 11.06 -9.10 17.27
CA THR A 222 10.54 -10.46 17.27
C THR A 222 9.83 -10.80 15.96
N LEU A 223 9.22 -9.81 15.32
CA LEU A 223 8.47 -9.99 14.08
C LEU A 223 9.46 -10.26 12.93
N THR A 224 9.34 -11.46 12.36
CA THR A 224 10.16 -11.98 11.26
C THR A 224 9.39 -12.05 9.95
N ASP A 225 8.07 -12.20 10.01
CA ASP A 225 7.21 -12.36 8.84
C ASP A 225 6.04 -11.37 8.88
N LEU A 226 5.93 -10.53 7.85
CA LEU A 226 4.87 -9.55 7.72
C LEU A 226 4.13 -9.72 6.40
N ASP A 227 2.81 -9.86 6.47
CA ASP A 227 1.89 -9.88 5.34
C ASP A 227 0.89 -8.73 5.47
N ILE A 228 1.03 -7.73 4.62
CA ILE A 228 0.20 -6.51 4.54
C ILE A 228 -0.32 -6.35 3.11
N SER A 229 -0.72 -7.47 2.53
CA SER A 229 -1.42 -7.53 1.25
C SER A 229 -2.81 -6.87 1.36
N PHE A 230 -3.32 -6.37 0.24
CA PHE A 230 -4.64 -5.74 0.12
C PHE A 230 -4.84 -4.39 0.84
N GLY A 231 -4.53 -3.30 0.12
CA GLY A 231 -4.92 -1.94 0.48
C GLY A 231 -3.78 -0.94 0.59
N MET A 232 -2.53 -1.33 0.33
CA MET A 232 -1.40 -0.38 0.29
C MET A 232 -1.34 0.36 -1.03
N ASN A 233 -0.99 1.65 -0.97
CA ASN A 233 -0.54 2.42 -2.12
C ASN A 233 0.99 2.61 -2.12
N ASP A 234 1.52 3.32 -3.13
CA ASP A 234 2.96 3.61 -3.22
C ASP A 234 3.51 4.39 -2.02
N GLY A 235 2.74 5.32 -1.44
CA GLY A 235 3.15 6.07 -0.24
C GLY A 235 3.31 5.18 0.98
N ASP A 236 2.37 4.25 1.18
CA ASP A 236 2.46 3.24 2.24
C ASP A 236 3.69 2.34 2.05
N CYS A 237 3.94 1.94 0.80
CA CYS A 237 5.10 1.13 0.43
C CYS A 237 6.41 1.86 0.74
N VAL A 238 6.49 3.16 0.44
CA VAL A 238 7.65 4.01 0.76
C VAL A 238 7.89 4.07 2.28
N LEU A 239 6.83 4.25 3.09
CA LEU A 239 6.96 4.28 4.55
C LEU A 239 7.52 2.97 5.10
N ILE A 240 6.98 1.83 4.66
CA ILE A 240 7.48 0.51 5.05
C ILE A 240 8.92 0.30 4.57
N ALA A 241 9.22 0.59 3.30
CA ALA A 241 10.57 0.43 2.74
C ALA A 241 11.60 1.26 3.51
N ASN A 242 11.33 2.54 3.79
CA ASN A 242 12.23 3.40 4.56
C ASN A 242 12.49 2.85 5.97
N THR A 243 11.46 2.32 6.61
CA THR A 243 11.58 1.71 7.95
C THR A 243 12.45 0.44 7.92
N LEU A 244 12.30 -0.38 6.87
CA LEU A 244 13.03 -1.62 6.72
C LEU A 244 14.53 -1.43 6.42
N ILE A 245 14.98 -0.23 6.03
CA ILE A 245 16.43 0.07 5.91
C ILE A 245 17.15 -0.20 7.24
N ASN A 246 16.52 0.10 8.38
CA ASN A 246 17.10 -0.05 9.72
C ASN A 246 16.52 -1.23 10.51
N ASN A 247 15.44 -1.84 10.04
CA ASN A 247 14.91 -3.04 10.69
C ASN A 247 15.92 -4.19 10.54
N ARG A 248 16.10 -4.96 11.62
CA ARG A 248 17.05 -6.09 11.69
C ARG A 248 16.40 -7.41 12.10
N SER A 249 15.07 -7.49 12.08
CA SER A 249 14.33 -8.70 12.47
C SER A 249 13.51 -9.28 11.32
N LEU A 250 12.98 -8.44 10.43
CA LEU A 250 12.08 -8.89 9.38
C LEU A 250 12.86 -9.63 8.29
N GLU A 251 12.47 -10.89 8.09
CA GLU A 251 13.05 -11.80 7.10
C GLU A 251 12.12 -12.00 5.90
N LYS A 252 10.81 -11.83 6.07
CA LYS A 252 9.81 -12.02 5.02
C LYS A 252 8.80 -10.87 4.97
N LEU A 253 8.64 -10.31 3.78
CA LEU A 253 7.65 -9.29 3.47
C LEU A 253 6.73 -9.76 2.34
N THR A 254 5.42 -9.76 2.61
CA THR A 254 4.37 -10.02 1.63
C THR A 254 3.49 -8.79 1.48
N ILE A 255 3.50 -8.22 0.28
CA ILE A 255 2.83 -6.97 -0.12
C ILE A 255 2.05 -7.18 -1.43
N CYS A 256 1.45 -8.36 -1.59
CA CYS A 256 0.76 -8.73 -2.82
C CYS A 256 -0.62 -8.06 -2.94
N ARG A 257 -1.15 -7.99 -4.18
CA ARG A 257 -2.51 -7.46 -4.46
C ARG A 257 -2.73 -6.06 -3.87
N ASN A 258 -1.75 -5.19 -4.01
CA ASN A 258 -1.78 -3.79 -3.59
C ASN A 258 -1.81 -2.85 -4.81
N GLU A 259 -1.79 -1.54 -4.58
CA GLU A 259 -1.70 -0.51 -5.63
C GLU A 259 -0.25 -0.02 -5.82
N ILE A 260 0.72 -0.94 -5.71
CA ILE A 260 2.14 -0.62 -5.86
C ILE A 260 2.50 -0.55 -7.34
N THR A 261 3.18 0.52 -7.72
CA THR A 261 3.69 0.80 -9.06
C THR A 261 5.21 0.89 -9.05
N SER A 262 5.82 1.39 -10.13
CA SER A 262 7.26 1.62 -10.18
C SER A 262 7.77 2.55 -9.07
N VAL A 263 6.93 3.47 -8.58
CA VAL A 263 7.27 4.40 -7.47
C VAL A 263 7.56 3.64 -6.17
N GLY A 264 6.65 2.79 -5.71
CA GLY A 264 6.88 1.97 -4.52
C GLY A 264 8.02 0.97 -4.74
N CYS A 265 8.19 0.45 -5.95
CA CYS A 265 9.28 -0.47 -6.28
C CYS A 265 10.66 0.19 -6.25
N LYS A 266 10.75 1.47 -6.61
CA LYS A 266 11.97 2.25 -6.43
C LYS A 266 12.37 2.30 -4.95
N ALA A 267 11.42 2.57 -4.05
CA ALA A 267 11.68 2.60 -2.62
C ALA A 267 12.08 1.22 -2.08
N ILE A 268 11.41 0.15 -2.51
CA ILE A 268 11.80 -1.23 -2.18
C ILE A 268 13.21 -1.53 -2.71
N GLY A 269 13.53 -1.13 -3.93
CA GLY A 269 14.87 -1.28 -4.52
C GLY A 269 15.93 -0.60 -3.67
N GLU A 270 15.76 0.68 -3.32
CA GLU A 270 16.71 1.40 -2.44
C GLU A 270 16.85 0.73 -1.06
N MET A 271 15.75 0.24 -0.48
CA MET A 271 15.79 -0.50 0.78
C MET A 271 16.59 -1.80 0.64
N LEU A 272 16.36 -2.58 -0.42
CA LEU A 272 17.05 -3.85 -0.66
C LEU A 272 18.57 -3.66 -0.84
N LYS A 273 19.05 -2.52 -1.34
CA LYS A 273 20.49 -2.27 -1.47
C LYS A 273 21.22 -2.29 -0.12
N SER A 274 20.54 -1.86 0.95
CA SER A 274 21.14 -1.72 2.30
C SER A 274 20.62 -2.73 3.31
N ASN A 275 19.45 -3.32 3.10
CA ASN A 275 18.87 -4.28 4.01
C ASN A 275 19.60 -5.63 3.93
N ILE A 276 19.99 -6.13 5.10
CA ILE A 276 20.76 -7.36 5.27
C ILE A 276 19.99 -8.48 5.99
N THR A 277 18.67 -8.34 6.16
CA THR A 277 17.85 -9.30 6.92
C THR A 277 16.73 -9.94 6.09
N LEU A 278 16.20 -9.23 5.10
CA LEU A 278 15.10 -9.69 4.27
C LEU A 278 15.58 -10.80 3.33
N LYS A 279 15.04 -12.00 3.52
CA LYS A 279 15.32 -13.20 2.73
C LYS A 279 14.22 -13.50 1.71
N TYR A 280 13.01 -13.01 1.95
CA TYR A 280 11.82 -13.31 1.14
C TYR A 280 11.02 -12.05 0.84
N LEU A 281 10.84 -11.74 -0.45
CA LEU A 281 10.00 -10.64 -0.90
C LEU A 281 8.92 -11.17 -1.84
N LYS A 282 7.66 -10.95 -1.47
CA LYS A 282 6.50 -11.19 -2.33
C LYS A 282 5.79 -9.89 -2.65
N ILE A 283 5.83 -9.48 -3.90
CA ILE A 283 5.19 -8.26 -4.41
C ILE A 283 4.23 -8.56 -5.56
N CYS A 284 3.84 -9.83 -5.69
CA CYS A 284 2.95 -10.36 -6.70
C CYS A 284 1.62 -9.60 -6.84
N ARG A 285 1.02 -9.64 -8.03
CA ARG A 285 -0.30 -9.03 -8.32
C ARG A 285 -0.36 -7.52 -8.03
N ASN A 286 0.73 -6.81 -8.33
CA ASN A 286 0.83 -5.35 -8.34
C ASN A 286 1.11 -4.86 -9.77
N ASN A 287 1.05 -3.56 -10.03
CA ASN A 287 1.31 -3.00 -11.37
C ASN A 287 2.77 -2.49 -11.49
N LEU A 288 3.74 -3.37 -11.26
CA LEU A 288 5.18 -3.01 -11.31
C LEU A 288 5.56 -2.51 -12.70
N ARG A 289 5.14 -3.26 -13.73
CA ARG A 289 5.62 -3.13 -15.12
C ARG A 289 7.15 -3.26 -15.18
N ASP A 290 7.73 -3.03 -16.35
CA ASP A 290 9.17 -3.18 -16.56
C ASP A 290 10.01 -2.26 -15.67
N GLU A 291 9.54 -1.02 -15.45
CA GLU A 291 10.26 -0.04 -14.64
C GLU A 291 10.32 -0.46 -13.15
N GLY A 292 9.22 -0.96 -12.59
CA GLY A 292 9.22 -1.47 -11.21
C GLY A 292 10.12 -2.72 -11.06
N VAL A 293 10.05 -3.64 -12.04
CA VAL A 293 10.93 -4.83 -12.07
C VAL A 293 12.40 -4.42 -12.18
N LYS A 294 12.73 -3.42 -13.01
CA LYS A 294 14.07 -2.87 -13.16
C LYS A 294 14.66 -2.44 -11.81
N PHE A 295 13.95 -1.63 -11.02
CA PHE A 295 14.46 -1.16 -9.72
C PHE A 295 14.76 -2.30 -8.75
N ILE A 296 13.88 -3.32 -8.71
CA ILE A 296 14.10 -4.50 -7.87
C ILE A 296 15.32 -5.28 -8.38
N CYS A 297 15.41 -5.52 -9.69
CA CYS A 297 16.51 -6.26 -10.31
C CYS A 297 17.87 -5.59 -10.11
N GLU A 298 17.97 -4.28 -10.31
CA GLU A 298 19.19 -3.49 -10.08
C GLU A 298 19.65 -3.57 -8.62
N ALA A 299 18.72 -3.51 -7.66
CA ALA A 299 19.05 -3.69 -6.25
C ALA A 299 19.55 -5.10 -5.94
N LEU A 300 18.95 -6.12 -6.56
CA LEU A 300 19.36 -7.52 -6.37
C LEU A 300 20.69 -7.88 -7.03
N MET A 301 21.20 -7.08 -7.97
CA MET A 301 22.56 -7.27 -8.48
C MET A 301 23.64 -7.05 -7.40
N ILE A 302 23.33 -6.25 -6.35
CA ILE A 302 24.26 -5.96 -5.25
C ILE A 302 23.80 -6.52 -3.90
N ASN A 303 22.50 -6.77 -3.70
CA ASN A 303 22.01 -7.37 -2.47
C ASN A 303 22.51 -8.81 -2.32
N GLN A 304 22.97 -9.14 -1.10
CA GLN A 304 23.55 -10.44 -0.75
C GLN A 304 22.73 -11.21 0.31
N THR A 305 21.43 -10.92 0.42
CA THR A 305 20.58 -11.51 1.47
C THR A 305 19.29 -12.11 0.93
N LEU A 306 18.66 -11.49 -0.06
CA LEU A 306 17.38 -11.96 -0.58
C LEU A 306 17.60 -13.30 -1.30
N CYS A 307 16.86 -14.31 -0.83
CA CYS A 307 16.93 -15.68 -1.34
C CYS A 307 15.72 -16.02 -2.22
N ARG A 308 14.57 -15.36 -2.02
CA ARG A 308 13.36 -15.62 -2.80
C ARG A 308 12.65 -14.33 -3.21
N LEU A 309 12.31 -14.25 -4.49
CA LEU A 309 11.56 -13.15 -5.08
C LEU A 309 10.31 -13.68 -5.79
N ASP A 310 9.15 -13.09 -5.50
CA ASP A 310 7.88 -13.42 -6.15
C ASP A 310 7.30 -12.16 -6.79
N ILE A 311 7.43 -12.11 -8.12
CA ILE A 311 6.89 -11.10 -9.04
C ILE A 311 5.84 -11.71 -9.99
N TYR A 312 5.09 -12.71 -9.49
CA TYR A 312 3.97 -13.29 -10.21
C TYR A 312 2.92 -12.22 -10.54
N GLN A 313 2.44 -12.18 -11.79
CA GLN A 313 1.38 -11.31 -12.26
C GLN A 313 1.65 -9.82 -11.98
N THR A 314 2.79 -9.32 -12.43
CA THR A 314 3.22 -7.92 -12.21
C THR A 314 3.23 -7.06 -13.48
N LYS A 315 2.65 -7.58 -14.58
CA LYS A 315 2.59 -6.96 -15.91
C LYS A 315 3.98 -6.64 -16.47
N MET A 316 4.94 -7.52 -16.21
CA MET A 316 6.27 -7.50 -16.81
C MET A 316 6.16 -7.85 -18.31
N SER A 317 6.93 -7.18 -19.17
CA SER A 317 7.06 -7.47 -20.59
C SER A 317 8.44 -8.07 -20.92
N ALA A 318 8.78 -8.19 -22.20
CA ALA A 318 10.10 -8.58 -22.69
C ALA A 318 11.25 -7.77 -22.05
N ASN A 319 11.07 -6.44 -21.89
CA ASN A 319 12.09 -5.58 -21.27
C ASN A 319 12.32 -5.96 -19.80
N GLY A 320 11.25 -6.27 -19.07
CA GLY A 320 11.36 -6.77 -17.71
C GLY A 320 12.07 -8.12 -17.62
N CYS A 321 11.83 -9.02 -18.58
CA CYS A 321 12.57 -10.30 -18.68
C CYS A 321 14.07 -10.07 -18.90
N ALA A 322 14.46 -9.07 -19.69
CA ALA A 322 15.86 -8.70 -19.87
C ALA A 322 16.50 -8.22 -18.56
N PHE A 323 15.80 -7.42 -17.73
CA PHE A 323 16.30 -7.03 -16.41
C PHE A 323 16.43 -8.20 -15.46
N VAL A 324 15.47 -9.13 -15.44
CA VAL A 324 15.55 -10.38 -14.67
C VAL A 324 16.77 -11.20 -15.10
N ALA A 325 16.98 -11.36 -16.41
CA ALA A 325 18.11 -12.09 -16.94
C ALA A 325 19.45 -11.45 -16.56
N GLN A 326 19.57 -10.12 -16.67
CA GLN A 326 20.77 -9.39 -16.23
C GLN A 326 21.03 -9.60 -14.74
N MET A 327 20.00 -9.51 -13.90
CA MET A 327 20.10 -9.74 -12.47
C MET A 327 20.57 -11.17 -12.15
N LEU A 328 20.00 -12.18 -12.81
CA LEU A 328 20.40 -13.58 -12.63
C LEU A 328 21.86 -13.85 -13.03
N ARG A 329 22.42 -13.11 -14.00
CA ARG A 329 23.86 -13.23 -14.32
C ARG A 329 24.75 -12.74 -13.19
N MET A 330 24.31 -11.78 -12.39
CA MET A 330 25.13 -11.13 -11.35
C MET A 330 24.84 -11.64 -9.94
N ASN A 331 23.58 -11.83 -9.58
CA ASN A 331 23.18 -12.21 -8.24
C ASN A 331 23.67 -13.64 -7.89
N ARG A 332 24.09 -13.83 -6.64
CA ARG A 332 24.62 -15.10 -6.11
C ARG A 332 23.93 -15.53 -4.81
N THR A 333 22.71 -15.07 -4.56
CA THR A 333 21.96 -15.39 -3.33
C THR A 333 20.55 -15.87 -3.60
N LEU A 334 19.95 -15.43 -4.70
CA LEU A 334 18.61 -15.81 -5.10
C LEU A 334 18.59 -17.28 -5.46
N THR A 335 17.74 -18.01 -4.75
CA THR A 335 17.51 -19.46 -4.91
C THR A 335 16.15 -19.74 -5.55
N LEU A 336 15.21 -18.81 -5.47
CA LEU A 336 13.88 -18.95 -6.07
C LEU A 336 13.41 -17.63 -6.68
N ILE A 337 12.90 -17.70 -7.91
CA ILE A 337 12.16 -16.60 -8.52
C ILE A 337 10.84 -17.10 -9.14
N ASP A 338 9.73 -16.42 -8.82
CA ASP A 338 8.43 -16.60 -9.48
C ASP A 338 8.15 -15.41 -10.41
N ILE A 339 8.06 -15.70 -11.71
CA ILE A 339 7.77 -14.76 -12.80
C ILE A 339 6.48 -15.15 -13.55
N GLY A 340 5.66 -16.02 -12.98
CA GLY A 340 4.45 -16.53 -13.62
C GLY A 340 3.42 -15.44 -13.95
N ASP A 341 2.54 -15.73 -14.91
CA ASP A 341 1.41 -14.85 -15.29
C ASP A 341 1.84 -13.43 -15.70
N ASN A 342 2.93 -13.34 -16.46
CA ASN A 342 3.43 -12.09 -17.05
C ASN A 342 3.37 -12.11 -18.59
N SER A 343 2.63 -13.04 -19.20
CA SER A 343 2.55 -13.20 -20.67
C SER A 343 3.91 -13.44 -21.37
N ILE A 344 4.86 -14.06 -20.66
CA ILE A 344 6.20 -14.39 -21.16
C ILE A 344 6.08 -15.39 -22.32
N ASN A 345 6.73 -15.12 -23.45
CA ASN A 345 6.76 -16.01 -24.61
C ASN A 345 8.10 -16.78 -24.73
N ASP A 346 8.30 -17.48 -25.84
CA ASP A 346 9.50 -18.29 -26.09
C ASP A 346 10.80 -17.46 -26.17
N ASP A 347 10.76 -16.28 -26.78
CA ASP A 347 11.93 -15.40 -26.90
C ASP A 347 12.32 -14.84 -25.52
N ASP A 348 11.32 -14.38 -24.77
CA ASP A 348 11.49 -13.80 -23.43
C ASP A 348 12.10 -14.82 -22.47
N ILE A 349 11.57 -16.05 -22.44
CA ILE A 349 12.09 -17.11 -21.56
C ILE A 349 13.47 -17.59 -22.02
N THR A 350 13.77 -17.54 -23.33
CA THR A 350 15.10 -17.88 -23.86
C THR A 350 16.17 -16.90 -23.37
N VAL A 351 15.84 -15.61 -23.22
CA VAL A 351 16.74 -14.61 -22.62
C VAL A 351 17.08 -14.98 -21.17
N ILE A 352 16.08 -15.39 -20.39
CA ILE A 352 16.26 -15.85 -19.00
C ILE A 352 17.05 -17.18 -18.96
N ALA A 353 16.72 -18.13 -19.82
CA ALA A 353 17.41 -19.41 -19.95
C ALA A 353 18.91 -19.21 -20.23
N ASN A 354 19.27 -18.28 -21.11
CA ASN A 354 20.67 -17.96 -21.41
C ASN A 354 21.40 -17.29 -20.25
N ALA A 355 20.72 -16.53 -19.39
CA ALA A 355 21.31 -16.02 -18.15
C ALA A 355 21.60 -17.14 -17.15
N LEU A 356 20.65 -18.07 -17.03
CA LEU A 356 20.74 -19.20 -16.11
C LEU A 356 21.92 -20.13 -16.42
N LYS A 357 22.36 -20.27 -17.67
CA LYS A 357 23.58 -21.04 -18.01
C LYS A 357 24.82 -20.62 -17.22
N SER A 358 24.91 -19.34 -16.84
CA SER A 358 26.01 -18.77 -16.03
C SER A 358 25.67 -18.57 -14.55
N ASN A 359 24.40 -18.73 -14.16
CA ASN A 359 23.99 -18.61 -12.77
C ASN A 359 24.30 -19.92 -12.02
N SER A 360 24.76 -19.81 -10.77
CA SER A 360 25.18 -20.95 -9.95
C SER A 360 24.47 -21.01 -8.60
N THR A 361 23.31 -20.37 -8.45
CA THR A 361 22.64 -20.22 -7.15
C THR A 361 21.14 -20.41 -7.19
N LEU A 362 20.50 -20.12 -8.33
CA LEU A 362 19.08 -20.34 -8.51
C LEU A 362 18.80 -21.84 -8.52
N ILE A 363 17.85 -22.25 -7.68
CA ILE A 363 17.39 -23.63 -7.49
C ILE A 363 16.01 -23.80 -8.12
N GLU A 364 15.16 -22.78 -8.10
CA GLU A 364 13.79 -22.85 -8.59
C GLU A 364 13.42 -21.63 -9.43
N LEU A 365 12.93 -21.90 -10.65
CA LEU A 365 12.29 -20.93 -11.53
C LEU A 365 10.81 -21.31 -11.68
N ASP A 366 9.90 -20.42 -11.26
CA ASP A 366 8.48 -20.56 -11.53
C ASP A 366 8.05 -19.61 -12.66
N ALA A 367 7.65 -20.18 -13.79
CA ALA A 367 7.19 -19.48 -14.99
C ALA A 367 5.82 -20.00 -15.47
N LYS A 368 4.98 -20.47 -14.53
CA LYS A 368 3.60 -20.89 -14.80
C LYS A 368 2.73 -19.79 -15.40
N TRP A 369 1.61 -20.16 -16.02
CA TRP A 369 0.59 -19.24 -16.54
C TRP A 369 1.15 -18.21 -17.54
N ASN A 370 2.10 -18.62 -18.38
CA ASN A 370 2.68 -17.77 -19.42
C ASN A 370 2.30 -18.28 -20.82
N LYS A 371 2.96 -17.76 -21.86
CA LYS A 371 2.74 -18.11 -23.27
C LYS A 371 3.93 -18.91 -23.83
N ILE A 372 4.59 -19.67 -22.97
CA ILE A 372 5.76 -20.49 -23.36
C ILE A 372 5.25 -21.72 -24.11
N SER A 373 5.77 -21.97 -25.30
CA SER A 373 5.48 -23.16 -26.07
C SER A 373 6.52 -24.24 -25.83
N GLU A 374 6.47 -25.31 -26.62
CA GLU A 374 7.53 -26.32 -26.65
C GLU A 374 8.92 -25.70 -26.92
N ILE A 375 9.02 -24.65 -27.74
CA ILE A 375 10.30 -24.05 -28.11
C ILE A 375 11.00 -23.46 -26.88
N GLY A 376 10.30 -22.62 -26.10
CA GLY A 376 10.86 -22.03 -24.89
C GLY A 376 11.11 -23.06 -23.79
N ALA A 377 10.27 -24.10 -23.70
CA ALA A 377 10.51 -25.22 -22.78
C ALA A 377 11.81 -25.97 -23.12
N LEU A 378 12.05 -26.26 -24.40
CA LEU A 378 13.29 -26.89 -24.87
C LEU A 378 14.51 -26.00 -24.63
N ALA A 379 14.39 -24.68 -24.76
CA ALA A 379 15.46 -23.74 -24.44
C ALA A 379 15.86 -23.79 -22.96
N LEU A 380 14.87 -23.89 -22.05
CA LEU A 380 15.12 -24.09 -20.63
C LEU A 380 15.79 -25.44 -20.35
N ILE A 381 15.37 -26.50 -21.05
CA ILE A 381 16.00 -27.84 -20.92
C ILE A 381 17.46 -27.81 -21.39
N ASP A 382 17.75 -27.14 -22.50
CA ASP A 382 19.13 -26.97 -22.97
C ASP A 382 19.99 -26.24 -21.94
N THR A 383 19.42 -25.27 -21.22
CA THR A 383 20.10 -24.64 -20.07
C THR A 383 20.44 -25.63 -18.96
N LEU A 384 19.58 -26.62 -18.68
CA LEU A 384 19.81 -27.63 -17.64
C LEU A 384 20.93 -28.62 -17.97
N THR A 385 21.36 -28.71 -19.23
CA THR A 385 22.55 -29.50 -19.60
C THR A 385 23.85 -28.87 -19.12
N VAL A 386 23.85 -27.55 -18.86
CA VAL A 386 25.02 -26.77 -18.43
C VAL A 386 24.87 -26.30 -16.98
N ASN A 387 23.69 -25.82 -16.61
CA ASN A 387 23.41 -25.34 -15.26
C ASN A 387 23.25 -26.53 -14.30
N ARG A 388 24.01 -26.52 -13.20
CA ARG A 388 24.02 -27.61 -12.19
C ARG A 388 23.29 -27.29 -10.89
N THR A 389 22.69 -26.10 -10.78
CA THR A 389 22.06 -25.63 -9.53
C THR A 389 20.55 -25.54 -9.61
N LEU A 390 20.02 -25.23 -10.79
CA LEU A 390 18.60 -25.17 -11.05
C LEU A 390 18.05 -26.59 -10.96
N LYS A 391 17.15 -26.82 -10.02
CA LYS A 391 16.53 -28.13 -9.78
C LYS A 391 15.07 -28.15 -10.15
N THR A 392 14.37 -27.01 -10.11
CA THR A 392 12.93 -26.99 -10.35
C THR A 392 12.60 -25.93 -11.37
N VAL A 393 11.96 -26.33 -12.47
CA VAL A 393 11.41 -25.41 -13.46
C VAL A 393 9.92 -25.63 -13.59
N LYS A 394 9.15 -24.57 -13.33
CA LYS A 394 7.69 -24.60 -13.36
C LYS A 394 7.10 -23.92 -14.57
N LEU A 395 6.33 -24.70 -15.34
CA LEU A 395 5.80 -24.31 -16.64
C LEU A 395 4.31 -24.61 -16.75
N GLN A 396 3.58 -24.76 -15.64
CA GLN A 396 2.17 -25.16 -15.76
C GLN A 396 1.38 -24.10 -16.48
N PHE A 397 0.32 -24.53 -17.17
CA PHE A 397 -0.63 -23.61 -17.81
C PHE A 397 0.06 -22.66 -18.81
N ASN A 398 1.00 -23.22 -19.57
CA ASN A 398 1.64 -22.59 -20.72
C ASN A 398 1.10 -23.20 -22.03
N SER A 399 1.52 -22.65 -23.17
CA SER A 399 1.06 -23.03 -24.52
C SER A 399 1.75 -24.30 -25.06
N MET A 400 1.85 -25.34 -24.24
CA MET A 400 2.53 -26.58 -24.58
C MET A 400 1.57 -27.64 -25.15
N PRO A 401 1.94 -28.35 -26.24
CA PRO A 401 1.21 -29.52 -26.72
C PRO A 401 1.12 -30.62 -25.66
N GLN A 402 0.05 -31.42 -25.68
CA GLN A 402 -0.17 -32.48 -24.69
C GLN A 402 0.90 -33.59 -24.73
N ASP A 403 1.55 -33.79 -25.87
CA ASP A 403 2.61 -34.78 -26.08
C ASP A 403 4.03 -34.25 -25.84
N VAL A 404 4.20 -32.95 -25.51
CA VAL A 404 5.52 -32.34 -25.28
C VAL A 404 6.28 -33.03 -24.16
N GLU A 405 5.54 -33.57 -23.19
CA GLU A 405 6.07 -34.28 -22.02
C GLU A 405 7.00 -35.42 -22.42
N VAL A 406 6.63 -36.16 -23.47
CA VAL A 406 7.41 -37.28 -24.00
C VAL A 406 8.73 -36.79 -24.60
N ARG A 407 8.69 -35.71 -25.40
CA ARG A 407 9.88 -35.12 -26.04
C ARG A 407 10.84 -34.51 -25.02
N ILE A 408 10.30 -33.85 -24.00
CA ILE A 408 11.07 -33.32 -22.87
C ILE A 408 11.76 -34.45 -22.11
N ASN A 409 11.03 -35.52 -21.77
CA ASN A 409 11.59 -36.68 -21.08
C ASN A 409 12.64 -37.43 -21.91
N GLN A 410 12.51 -37.47 -23.25
CA GLN A 410 13.55 -38.02 -24.12
C GLN A 410 14.84 -37.19 -24.09
N LYS A 411 14.73 -35.85 -24.10
CA LYS A 411 15.88 -34.95 -24.15
C LYS A 411 16.54 -34.74 -22.79
N ALA A 412 15.78 -34.87 -21.70
CA ALA A 412 16.25 -34.70 -20.33
C ALA A 412 15.55 -35.69 -19.37
N PRO A 413 15.93 -36.98 -19.40
CA PRO A 413 15.27 -38.03 -18.61
C PRO A 413 15.38 -37.86 -17.08
N GLN A 414 16.28 -37.00 -16.62
CA GLN A 414 16.41 -36.60 -15.21
C GLN A 414 15.26 -35.71 -14.72
N LEU A 415 14.44 -35.18 -15.65
CA LEU A 415 13.30 -34.33 -15.36
C LEU A 415 12.07 -35.18 -15.05
N LYS A 416 11.47 -35.00 -13.87
CA LYS A 416 10.18 -35.62 -13.56
C LYS A 416 9.02 -34.74 -13.99
N THR A 417 8.30 -35.15 -15.03
CA THR A 417 7.08 -34.49 -15.48
C THR A 417 5.95 -34.76 -14.49
N THR A 418 5.45 -33.71 -13.83
CA THR A 418 4.20 -33.78 -13.06
C THR A 418 3.10 -33.09 -13.85
N GLY A 419 2.00 -33.80 -14.07
CA GLY A 419 0.91 -33.44 -14.97
C GLY A 419 0.54 -31.96 -14.99
N LEU A 420 0.35 -31.45 -16.21
CA LEU A 420 0.04 -30.07 -16.60
C LEU A 420 1.20 -29.06 -16.59
N GLY A 421 2.44 -29.49 -16.35
CA GLY A 421 3.65 -28.72 -16.73
C GLY A 421 4.58 -28.36 -15.58
N ILE A 422 5.46 -29.26 -15.15
CA ILE A 422 6.68 -28.97 -14.40
C ILE A 422 7.59 -30.16 -14.61
N CYS A 423 8.91 -29.91 -14.60
CA CYS A 423 9.80 -30.90 -14.00
C CYS A 423 10.81 -30.34 -13.01
N SER A 424 10.86 -31.00 -11.86
CA SER A 424 12.04 -31.02 -11.02
C SER A 424 13.08 -31.97 -11.64
N ILE A 425 14.32 -31.51 -11.78
CA ILE A 425 15.53 -32.32 -11.83
C ILE A 425 15.71 -32.94 -10.44
N ILE A 426 15.79 -34.26 -10.34
CA ILE A 426 16.26 -34.94 -9.13
C ILE A 426 17.78 -34.97 -9.13
#